data_AF-A0A939C7T4-F1
#
_entry.id   AF-A0A939C7T4-F1
#
_cell.length_a   1.000
_cell.length_b   1.000
_cell.length_c   1.000
_cell.angle_alpha   90.00
_cell.angle_beta   90.00
_cell.angle_gamma   90.00
#
_symmetry.space_group_name_H-M   'P 1'
#
loop_
_entity.id
_entity.type
_entity.pdbx_description
1 polymer ?
#
loop_
_entity_poly.entity_id
_entity_poly.type
_entity_poly.pdbx_seq_one_letter_code
_entity_poly.pdbx_strand_id
1 'polypeptide(L)' 'MYAIKIFHGYLTAEGKRTRDKTIALTYTCREDAERFANKIGGRVKKIG' A
#
# COMPACT_ATOMS: atom_id res chain seq x y z
N MET A 1 -9.99 -3.15 3.44
CA MET A 1 -9.09 -2.77 2.33
C MET A 1 -7.67 -3.25 2.63
N TYR A 2 -6.80 -3.26 1.63
CA TYR A 2 -5.37 -3.48 1.77
C TYR A 2 -4.63 -2.25 1.24
N ALA A 3 -3.48 -1.92 1.81
CA ALA A 3 -2.59 -0.92 1.24
C ALA A 3 -1.15 -1.40 1.33
N ILE A 4 -0.27 -0.73 0.61
CA ILE A 4 1.15 -1.09 0.57
C ILE A 4 1.91 -0.19 1.51
N LYS A 5 2.59 -0.80 2.47
CA LYS A 5 3.52 -0.15 3.39
C LYS A 5 4.93 -0.23 2.82
N ILE A 6 5.61 0.92 2.74
CA ILE A 6 6.99 1.05 2.29
C ILE A 6 7.75 1.85 3.34
N PHE A 7 8.81 1.26 3.90
CA PHE A 7 9.52 1.78 5.07
C PHE A 7 8.56 2.14 6.23
N HIS A 8 8.49 3.43 6.57
CA HIS A 8 7.69 4.00 7.67
C HIS A 8 6.41 4.68 7.19
N GLY A 9 5.92 4.37 5.99
CA GLY A 9 4.72 4.97 5.42
C GLY A 9 3.96 4.04 4.47
N TYR A 10 2.90 4.55 3.87
CA TYR A 10 2.08 3.91 2.85
C TYR A 10 2.34 4.55 1.49
N LEU A 11 2.08 3.79 0.43
CA LEU A 11 2.09 4.29 -0.93
C LEU A 11 0.79 5.04 -1.22
N THR A 12 0.86 6.21 -1.87
CA THR A 12 -0.30 6.93 -2.41
C THR A 12 -0.55 6.55 -3.87
N ALA A 13 -1.71 6.90 -4.43
CA ALA A 13 -2.03 6.65 -5.85
C ALA A 13 -1.04 7.33 -6.82
N GLU A 14 -0.41 8.43 -6.38
CA GLU A 14 0.62 9.17 -7.12
C GLU A 14 2.02 8.53 -7.01
N GLY A 15 2.15 7.38 -6.33
CA GLY A 15 3.44 6.74 -6.11
C GLY A 15 4.31 7.38 -5.03
N LYS A 16 3.76 8.29 -4.20
CA LYS A 16 4.49 8.95 -3.11
C LYS A 16 4.34 8.19 -1.80
N ARG A 17 5.24 8.45 -0.85
CA ARG A 17 5.17 7.91 0.51
C ARG A 17 4.40 8.88 1.43
N THR A 18 3.39 8.37 2.13
CA THR A 18 2.61 9.11 3.14
C THR A 18 2.62 8.40 4.49
N ARG A 19 2.37 9.11 5.60
CA ARG A 19 2.02 8.47 6.89
C ARG A 19 0.51 8.48 7.15
N ASP A 20 -0.22 9.31 6.40
CA ASP A 20 -1.66 9.39 6.47
C ASP A 20 -2.28 8.20 5.72
N LYS A 21 -3.08 7.41 6.44
CA LYS A 21 -3.75 6.22 5.90
C LYS A 21 -4.94 6.58 5.01
N THR A 22 -5.53 7.76 5.17
CA THR A 22 -6.74 8.15 4.45
C THR A 22 -6.49 8.37 2.95
N ILE A 23 -5.27 8.79 2.61
CA ILE A 23 -4.82 9.02 1.22
C ILE A 23 -3.96 7.86 0.68
N ALA A 24 -3.89 6.74 1.40
CA ALA A 24 -3.14 5.57 0.95
C ALA A 24 -3.83 4.93 -0.27
N LEU A 25 -3.02 4.46 -1.22
CA LEU A 25 -3.50 3.61 -2.30
C LEU A 25 -4.01 2.31 -1.71
N THR A 26 -5.30 2.06 -1.94
CA THR A 26 -6.02 0.93 -1.38
C THR A 26 -6.42 -0.06 -2.45
N TYR A 27 -6.49 -1.32 -2.04
CA TYR A 27 -6.84 -2.47 -2.84
C TYR A 27 -7.96 -3.23 -2.14
N THR A 28 -8.90 -3.74 -2.91
CA THR A 28 -10.00 -4.60 -2.41
C THR A 28 -9.53 -6.05 -2.31
N CYS A 29 -8.74 -6.49 -3.28
CA CYS A 29 -8.12 -7.79 -3.38
C CYS A 29 -6.73 -7.79 -2.73
N ARG A 30 -6.40 -8.83 -1.96
CA ARG A 30 -5.10 -8.91 -1.26
C ARG A 30 -4.00 -9.26 -2.24
N GLU A 31 -4.30 -10.17 -3.15
CA GLU A 31 -3.40 -10.77 -4.12
C GLU A 31 -2.87 -9.71 -5.09
N ASP A 32 -3.73 -8.77 -5.50
CA ASP A 32 -3.32 -7.63 -6.34
C ASP A 32 -2.36 -6.68 -5.60
N ALA A 33 -2.65 -6.41 -4.33
CA ALA A 33 -1.78 -5.60 -3.49
C ALA A 33 -0.42 -6.29 -3.29
N GLU A 34 -0.39 -7.61 -3.11
CA GLU A 34 0.84 -8.39 -2.91
C GLU A 34 1.66 -8.42 -4.20
N ARG A 35 1.01 -8.62 -5.35
CA ARG A 35 1.67 -8.60 -6.66
C ARG A 35 2.38 -7.27 -6.90
N PHE A 36 1.76 -6.15 -6.54
CA PHE A 36 2.38 -4.83 -6.70
C PHE A 36 3.44 -4.55 -5.62
N ALA A 37 3.16 -4.90 -4.37
CA ALA A 37 4.12 -4.74 -3.27
C ALA A 37 5.45 -5.48 -3.54
N ASN A 38 5.38 -6.71 -4.06
CA ASN A 38 6.56 -7.50 -4.41
C ASN A 38 7.41 -6.86 -5.51
N LYS A 39 6.80 -6.13 -6.46
CA LYS A 39 7.54 -5.42 -7.51
C LYS A 39 8.32 -4.21 -6.99
N ILE A 40 7.80 -3.54 -5.96
CA ILE A 40 8.36 -2.28 -5.44
C ILE A 40 9.09 -2.44 -4.09
N GLY A 41 9.23 -3.66 -3.59
CA GLY A 41 9.85 -3.95 -2.29
C GLY A 41 9.01 -3.51 -1.08
N GLY A 42 7.69 -3.39 -1.25
CA GLY A 42 6.75 -3.04 -0.19
C GLY A 42 6.23 -4.26 0.58
N ARG A 43 5.34 -4.01 1.54
CA ARG A 43 4.59 -5.04 2.26
C ARG A 43 3.12 -4.70 2.31
N VAL A 44 2.25 -5.68 2.09
CA VAL A 44 0.80 -5.46 2.19
C VAL A 44 0.38 -5.37 3.65
N LYS A 45 -0.47 -4.38 3.95
CA LYS A 45 -1.10 -4.19 5.25
C LYS A 45 -2.60 -4.08 5.06
N LYS A 46 -3.38 -4.88 5.78
CA LYS A 46 -4.83 -4.71 5.87
C LYS A 46 -5.12 -3.37 6.57
N ILE A 47 -5.88 -2.51 5.90
CA ILE A 47 -6.37 -1.25 6.44
C ILE A 47 -7.89 -1.41 6.60
N GLY A 48 -8.32 -1.25 7.86
CA GLY A 48 -9.72 -1.24 8.28
C GLY A 48 -10.29 0.14 8.06
#